data_AF-A0A1K1Q3Y5-F1
#
_entry.id   AF-A0A1K1Q3Y5-F1
#
_cell.length_a   1.000
_cell.length_b   1.000
_cell.length_c   1.000
_cell.angle_alpha   90.00
_cell.angle_beta   90.00
_cell.angle_gamma   90.00
#
_symmetry.space_group_name_H-M   'P 1'
#
loop_
_entity.id
_entity.type
_entity.pdbx_description
1 polymer ?
#
loop_
_entity_poly.entity_id
_entity_poly.type
_entity_poly.pdbx_seq_one_letter_code
_entity_poly.pdbx_strand_id
1 'polypeptide(L)'
;MVTRSKGGCCVASAAYIAGEKIKNERDGKIHDYRKKHEVVHNEILLPVNAPAEYRDRAQLWNAAEAAEKRKNSQTARSINAALPRELSREDQIELVRQFCEQCFVSKGMCCDFAIHDKNDGNPHVHILLTTRKVNKSGFTDKERSWNDKKLLMEWRERWADWCNHKLYFVSDARVDHRSYKEQGIDRLPQIHLGVEVCAVERKGFKTDKGNKNRRIRRHNLEVEIAELEQQMHDLRSEHKKETIDYIESNIGCKVADAFTIHDKRSVLEQYEKYLHSRNIPCELIFYNEDKYELFVPKSKRDMAVNLLKQFRNQYCEMDNQPNTQQLPISQKKPKHRI
;
A
#
# COMPACT_ATOMS: atom_id res chain seq x y z
N MET A 1 -16.34 2.93 -24.06
CA MET A 1 -17.50 3.63 -24.68
C MET A 1 -18.74 2.77 -24.57
N VAL A 2 -19.87 3.36 -24.19
CA VAL A 2 -21.19 2.72 -24.24
C VAL A 2 -21.70 2.83 -25.68
N THR A 3 -21.91 1.69 -26.34
CA THR A 3 -22.19 1.65 -27.80
C THR A 3 -23.40 0.76 -28.10
N ARG A 4 -24.38 1.30 -28.83
CA ARG A 4 -25.65 0.62 -29.15
C ARG A 4 -25.48 -0.72 -29.86
N SER A 5 -24.61 -0.79 -30.87
CA SER A 5 -24.36 -2.03 -31.63
C SER A 5 -23.70 -3.14 -30.80
N LYS A 6 -23.21 -2.83 -29.60
CA LYS A 6 -22.68 -3.79 -28.63
C LYS A 6 -23.65 -4.03 -27.46
N GLY A 7 -24.92 -3.63 -27.61
CA GLY A 7 -25.94 -3.73 -26.57
C GLY A 7 -25.88 -2.64 -25.49
N GLY A 8 -25.02 -1.62 -25.65
CA GLY A 8 -24.88 -0.52 -24.70
C GLY A 8 -26.02 0.50 -24.81
N CYS A 9 -26.43 1.06 -23.67
CA CYS A 9 -27.45 2.10 -23.55
C CYS A 9 -27.04 3.06 -22.42
N CYS A 10 -27.01 4.38 -22.67
CA CYS A 10 -26.55 5.29 -21.62
C CYS A 10 -27.56 5.40 -20.48
N VAL A 11 -28.86 5.31 -20.77
CA VAL A 11 -29.92 5.24 -19.75
C VAL A 11 -29.77 4.01 -18.86
N ALA A 12 -29.49 2.85 -19.46
CA ALA A 12 -29.24 1.62 -18.71
C ALA A 12 -27.98 1.72 -17.83
N SER A 13 -26.90 2.31 -18.37
CA SER A 13 -25.66 2.54 -17.62
C SER A 13 -25.86 3.51 -16.46
N ALA A 14 -26.59 4.60 -16.66
CA ALA A 14 -26.89 5.58 -15.62
C ALA A 14 -27.70 4.96 -14.48
N ALA A 15 -28.78 4.25 -14.82
CA ALA A 15 -29.58 3.51 -13.84
C ALA A 15 -28.74 2.49 -13.07
N TYR A 16 -27.84 1.77 -13.77
CA TYR A 16 -26.96 0.76 -13.16
C TYR A 16 -25.97 1.36 -12.16
N ILE A 17 -25.29 2.46 -12.53
CA ILE A 17 -24.27 3.05 -11.66
C ILE A 17 -24.91 3.73 -10.45
N ALA A 18 -26.09 4.35 -10.60
CA ALA A 18 -26.76 5.04 -9.51
C ALA A 18 -27.64 4.12 -8.64
N GLY A 19 -27.90 2.88 -9.07
CA GLY A 19 -28.83 1.99 -8.37
C GLY A 19 -30.28 2.46 -8.50
N GLU A 20 -30.66 3.02 -9.64
CA GLU A 20 -31.96 3.67 -9.84
C GLU A 20 -32.87 2.89 -10.78
N LYS A 21 -34.13 3.34 -10.87
CA LYS A 21 -35.11 2.88 -11.85
C LYS A 21 -35.35 3.97 -12.88
N ILE A 22 -34.89 3.77 -14.11
CA ILE A 22 -35.04 4.74 -15.20
C ILE A 22 -35.66 4.07 -16.42
N LYS A 23 -36.67 4.72 -17.02
CA LYS A 23 -37.26 4.31 -18.30
C LYS A 23 -36.44 4.94 -19.44
N ASN A 24 -36.05 4.12 -20.40
CA ASN A 24 -35.51 4.58 -21.66
C ASN A 24 -36.66 4.97 -22.59
N GLU A 25 -36.77 6.25 -22.91
CA GLU A 25 -37.86 6.78 -23.74
C GLU A 25 -37.78 6.31 -25.19
N ARG A 26 -36.56 6.00 -25.68
CA ARG A 26 -36.32 5.57 -27.06
C ARG A 26 -36.96 4.22 -27.39
N ASP A 27 -36.91 3.27 -26.46
CA ASP A 27 -37.41 1.89 -26.67
C ASP A 27 -38.43 1.43 -25.62
N GLY A 28 -38.82 2.32 -24.70
CA GLY A 28 -39.79 2.06 -23.64
C GLY A 28 -39.28 1.15 -22.52
N LYS A 29 -38.05 0.62 -22.61
CA LYS A 29 -37.54 -0.35 -21.64
C LYS A 29 -37.27 0.31 -20.28
N ILE A 30 -37.67 -0.37 -19.22
CA ILE A 30 -37.38 0.04 -17.85
C ILE A 30 -36.12 -0.66 -17.36
N HIS A 31 -35.17 0.10 -16.86
CA HIS A 31 -33.94 -0.38 -16.23
C HIS A 31 -34.06 -0.15 -14.73
N ASP A 32 -34.24 -1.22 -13.94
CA ASP A 32 -34.44 -1.15 -12.48
C ASP A 32 -33.29 -1.82 -11.74
N TYR A 33 -32.43 -1.00 -11.12
CA TYR A 33 -31.27 -1.44 -10.36
C TYR A 33 -31.34 -1.07 -8.87
N ARG A 34 -32.52 -0.76 -8.34
CA ARG A 34 -32.73 -0.38 -6.93
C ARG A 34 -32.35 -1.45 -5.91
N LYS A 35 -32.09 -2.68 -6.37
CA LYS A 35 -31.56 -3.78 -5.55
C LYS A 35 -30.04 -3.72 -5.34
N LYS A 36 -29.35 -2.74 -5.93
CA LYS A 36 -27.92 -2.50 -5.69
C LYS A 36 -27.73 -1.75 -4.39
N HIS A 37 -27.30 -2.47 -3.36
CA HIS A 37 -27.01 -1.89 -2.06
C HIS A 37 -25.55 -1.42 -1.93
N GLU A 38 -24.71 -1.71 -2.94
CA GLU A 38 -23.32 -1.29 -2.97
C GLU A 38 -23.11 0.18 -3.37
N VAL A 39 -24.16 0.92 -3.75
CA VAL A 39 -24.03 2.34 -4.14
C VAL A 39 -24.03 3.19 -2.87
N VAL A 40 -22.89 3.81 -2.57
CA VAL A 40 -22.67 4.58 -1.33
C VAL A 40 -22.68 6.09 -1.54
N HIS A 41 -22.49 6.55 -2.78
CA HIS A 41 -22.64 7.94 -3.19
C HIS A 41 -22.94 8.00 -4.68
N ASN A 42 -23.76 8.95 -5.12
CA ASN A 42 -23.89 9.27 -6.54
C ASN A 42 -24.21 10.76 -6.73
N GLU A 43 -23.77 11.32 -7.84
CA GLU A 43 -23.84 12.76 -8.09
C GLU A 43 -23.73 13.08 -9.58
N ILE A 44 -24.46 14.11 -10.03
CA ILE A 44 -24.37 14.66 -11.37
C ILE A 44 -23.75 16.05 -11.30
N LEU A 45 -22.66 16.23 -12.04
CA LEU A 45 -21.96 17.48 -12.21
C LEU A 45 -22.20 18.01 -13.63
N LEU A 46 -22.65 19.27 -13.70
CA LEU A 46 -23.04 19.93 -14.93
C LEU A 46 -22.13 21.10 -15.25
N PRO A 47 -21.76 21.30 -16.53
CA PRO A 47 -21.12 22.55 -16.95
C PRO A 47 -22.13 23.70 -16.85
N VAL A 48 -21.64 24.93 -16.68
CA VAL A 48 -22.45 26.15 -16.47
C VAL A 48 -23.57 26.34 -17.51
N ASN A 49 -23.35 25.88 -18.75
CA ASN A 49 -24.29 26.04 -19.85
C ASN A 49 -25.29 24.89 -20.03
N ALA A 50 -25.27 23.84 -19.19
CA ALA A 50 -26.23 22.76 -19.29
C ALA A 50 -27.63 23.17 -18.78
N PRO A 51 -28.72 22.59 -19.32
CA PRO A 51 -30.05 22.75 -18.76
C PRO A 51 -30.09 22.31 -17.29
N ALA A 52 -30.74 23.10 -16.43
CA ALA A 52 -30.81 22.81 -14.99
C ALA A 52 -31.54 21.49 -14.69
N GLU A 53 -32.49 21.10 -15.55
CA GLU A 53 -33.21 19.82 -15.48
C GLU A 53 -32.30 18.60 -15.65
N TYR A 54 -31.11 18.75 -16.24
CA TYR A 54 -30.14 17.65 -16.36
C TYR A 54 -29.50 17.28 -15.01
N ARG A 55 -29.84 17.98 -13.91
CA ARG A 55 -29.57 17.49 -12.55
C ARG A 55 -30.38 16.24 -12.22
N ASP A 56 -31.49 16.03 -12.92
CA ASP A 56 -32.21 14.76 -12.90
C ASP A 56 -31.56 13.77 -13.88
N ARG A 57 -31.26 12.58 -13.36
CA ARG A 57 -30.56 11.53 -14.10
C ARG A 57 -31.37 10.99 -15.28
N ALA A 58 -32.68 10.84 -15.10
CA ALA A 58 -33.55 10.34 -16.16
C ALA A 58 -33.64 11.36 -17.31
N GLN A 59 -33.76 12.65 -16.98
CA GLN A 59 -33.75 13.73 -17.97
C GLN A 59 -32.43 13.81 -18.74
N LEU A 60 -31.30 13.88 -18.03
CA LEU A 60 -29.97 13.97 -18.65
C LEU A 60 -29.73 12.83 -19.64
N TRP A 61 -29.95 11.59 -19.21
CA TRP A 61 -29.56 10.43 -20.01
C TRP A 61 -30.57 10.06 -21.09
N ASN A 62 -31.87 10.38 -20.93
CA ASN A 62 -32.81 10.27 -22.05
C ASN A 62 -32.53 11.34 -23.12
N ALA A 63 -32.20 12.57 -22.72
CA ALA A 63 -31.79 13.61 -23.67
C ALA A 63 -30.50 13.23 -24.41
N ALA A 64 -29.51 12.65 -23.72
CA ALA A 64 -28.28 12.15 -24.34
C ALA A 64 -28.55 10.99 -25.32
N GLU A 65 -29.46 10.07 -24.94
CA GLU A 65 -29.87 8.96 -25.78
C GLU A 65 -30.63 9.43 -27.03
N ALA A 66 -31.53 10.42 -26.89
CA ALA A 66 -32.29 11.01 -27.99
C ALA A 66 -31.41 11.77 -28.99
N ALA A 67 -30.33 12.40 -28.52
CA ALA A 67 -29.38 13.12 -29.38
C ALA A 67 -28.61 12.20 -30.35
N GLU A 68 -28.54 10.90 -30.06
CA GLU A 68 -27.89 9.91 -30.91
C GLU A 68 -28.87 9.27 -31.92
N LYS A 69 -28.63 9.50 -33.22
CA LYS A 69 -29.59 9.11 -34.29
C LYS A 69 -29.33 7.75 -34.94
N ARG A 70 -28.14 7.15 -34.78
CA ARG A 70 -27.74 5.93 -35.50
C ARG A 70 -27.79 4.68 -34.63
N LYS A 71 -28.05 3.50 -35.23
CA LYS A 71 -28.07 2.20 -34.54
C LYS A 71 -26.73 1.78 -33.92
N ASN A 72 -25.62 2.34 -34.40
CA ASN A 72 -24.27 2.07 -33.91
C ASN A 72 -23.67 3.24 -33.10
N SER A 73 -24.51 4.17 -32.64
CA SER A 73 -24.04 5.35 -31.91
C SER A 73 -23.35 4.98 -30.59
N GLN A 74 -22.31 5.73 -30.26
CA GLN A 74 -21.72 5.76 -28.92
C GLN A 74 -22.50 6.77 -28.08
N THR A 75 -23.23 6.32 -27.07
CA THR A 75 -24.18 7.16 -26.32
C THR A 75 -23.55 7.81 -25.09
N ALA A 76 -22.53 7.16 -24.52
CA ALA A 76 -21.75 7.69 -23.41
C ALA A 76 -20.30 7.17 -23.42
N ARG A 77 -19.45 7.81 -22.64
CA ARG A 77 -18.15 7.27 -22.22
C ARG A 77 -18.29 6.81 -20.77
N SER A 78 -17.82 5.60 -20.47
CA SER A 78 -17.77 5.07 -19.11
C SER A 78 -16.31 4.90 -18.72
N ILE A 79 -15.97 5.38 -17.53
CA ILE A 79 -14.66 5.27 -16.88
C ILE A 79 -14.90 4.59 -15.53
N ASN A 80 -14.04 3.65 -15.17
CA ASN A 80 -14.02 3.03 -13.84
C ASN A 80 -12.63 3.22 -13.24
N ALA A 81 -12.57 3.60 -11.97
CA ALA A 81 -11.31 3.73 -11.24
C ALA A 81 -11.45 3.19 -9.81
N ALA A 82 -10.40 2.54 -9.32
CA ALA A 82 -10.33 2.11 -7.92
C ALA A 82 -10.06 3.32 -7.03
N LEU A 83 -10.65 3.33 -5.84
CA LEU A 83 -10.43 4.34 -4.82
C LEU A 83 -9.49 3.78 -3.74
N PRO A 84 -8.57 4.58 -3.20
CA PRO A 84 -7.77 4.13 -2.07
C PRO A 84 -8.66 3.90 -0.84
N ARG A 85 -8.55 2.71 -0.25
CA ARG A 85 -9.35 2.27 0.91
C ARG A 85 -8.91 2.94 2.21
N GLU A 86 -7.71 3.50 2.21
CA GLU A 86 -7.10 4.24 3.31
C GLU A 86 -7.78 5.61 3.50
N LEU A 87 -8.48 6.13 2.48
CA LEU A 87 -9.23 7.37 2.56
C LEU A 87 -10.58 7.18 3.24
N SER A 88 -11.01 8.20 4.00
CA SER A 88 -12.38 8.33 4.49
C SER A 88 -13.38 8.36 3.32
N ARG A 89 -14.65 8.06 3.59
CA ARG A 89 -15.68 8.12 2.53
C ARG A 89 -15.82 9.55 2.00
N GLU A 90 -15.76 10.53 2.88
CA GLU A 90 -15.83 11.95 2.57
C GLU A 90 -14.68 12.37 1.64
N ASP A 91 -13.45 11.93 1.95
CA ASP A 91 -12.30 12.20 1.09
C ASP A 91 -12.37 11.49 -0.27
N GLN A 92 -12.91 10.27 -0.31
CA GLN A 92 -13.17 9.57 -1.58
C GLN A 92 -14.17 10.33 -2.45
N ILE A 93 -15.26 10.82 -1.85
CA ILE A 93 -16.28 11.61 -2.55
C ILE A 93 -15.65 12.90 -3.09
N GLU A 94 -14.90 13.62 -2.25
CA GLU A 94 -14.28 14.89 -2.64
C GLU A 94 -13.23 14.71 -3.73
N LEU A 95 -12.39 13.67 -3.63
CA LEU A 95 -11.42 13.30 -4.66
C LEU A 95 -12.10 13.09 -6.02
N VAL A 96 -13.20 12.32 -6.05
CA VAL A 96 -13.92 12.04 -7.29
C VAL A 96 -14.58 13.30 -7.83
N ARG A 97 -15.26 14.08 -6.97
CA ARG A 97 -15.97 15.29 -7.36
C ARG A 97 -15.01 16.27 -8.04
N GLN A 98 -13.96 16.65 -7.33
CA GLN A 98 -12.99 17.60 -7.84
C GLN A 98 -12.33 17.06 -9.14
N PHE A 99 -12.09 15.74 -9.24
CA PHE A 99 -11.44 15.14 -10.43
C PHE A 99 -12.35 15.27 -11.63
N CYS A 100 -13.64 14.98 -11.43
CA CYS A 100 -14.66 15.10 -12.45
C CYS A 100 -14.86 16.56 -12.89
N GLU A 101 -14.89 17.50 -11.94
CA GLU A 101 -15.00 18.93 -12.23
C GLU A 101 -13.84 19.41 -13.11
N GLN A 102 -12.61 19.11 -12.71
CA GLN A 102 -11.42 19.63 -13.40
C GLN A 102 -11.13 18.91 -14.72
N CYS A 103 -11.34 17.59 -14.79
CA CYS A 103 -10.99 16.82 -15.99
C CYS A 103 -12.10 16.75 -17.03
N PHE A 104 -13.37 16.85 -16.61
CA PHE A 104 -14.51 16.64 -17.51
C PHE A 104 -15.44 17.85 -17.61
N VAL A 105 -15.94 18.34 -16.48
CA VAL A 105 -16.94 19.43 -16.48
C VAL A 105 -16.35 20.72 -17.02
N SER A 106 -15.10 21.03 -16.65
CA SER A 106 -14.34 22.18 -17.17
C SER A 106 -14.16 22.15 -18.69
N LYS A 107 -14.27 20.97 -19.31
CA LYS A 107 -14.19 20.75 -20.77
C LYS A 107 -15.57 20.72 -21.44
N GLY A 108 -16.65 20.93 -20.69
CA GLY A 108 -18.02 21.00 -21.18
C GLY A 108 -18.79 19.68 -21.21
N MET A 109 -18.27 18.62 -20.57
CA MET A 109 -19.00 17.36 -20.40
C MET A 109 -19.95 17.43 -19.21
N CYS A 110 -21.19 16.96 -19.36
CA CYS A 110 -21.97 16.52 -18.19
C CYS A 110 -21.36 15.20 -17.68
N CYS A 111 -21.21 15.10 -16.37
CA CYS A 111 -20.58 13.99 -15.68
C CYS A 111 -21.51 13.42 -14.61
N ASP A 112 -21.83 12.14 -14.69
CA ASP A 112 -22.60 11.40 -13.68
C ASP A 112 -21.69 10.35 -13.07
N PHE A 113 -21.43 10.42 -11.78
CA PHE A 113 -20.59 9.45 -11.10
C PHE A 113 -21.30 8.79 -9.93
N ALA A 114 -20.90 7.56 -9.64
CA ALA A 114 -21.34 6.83 -8.48
C ALA A 114 -20.18 6.04 -7.88
N ILE A 115 -20.06 6.09 -6.56
CA ILE A 115 -19.10 5.28 -5.82
C ILE A 115 -19.79 3.99 -5.39
N HIS A 116 -19.16 2.87 -5.69
CA HIS A 116 -19.60 1.53 -5.30
C HIS A 116 -18.64 0.98 -4.26
N ASP A 117 -19.20 0.39 -3.21
CA ASP A 117 -18.46 -0.32 -2.18
C ASP A 117 -19.26 -1.51 -1.66
N LYS A 118 -18.67 -2.70 -1.77
CA LYS A 118 -19.26 -3.96 -1.29
C LYS A 118 -18.70 -4.37 0.07
N ASN A 119 -17.85 -3.54 0.67
CA ASN A 119 -17.02 -3.88 1.83
C ASN A 119 -16.14 -5.12 1.56
N ASP A 120 -15.71 -5.31 0.31
CA ASP A 120 -14.80 -6.38 -0.12
C ASP A 120 -13.35 -5.90 -0.26
N GLY A 121 -13.08 -4.67 0.18
CA GLY A 121 -11.76 -4.03 0.11
C GLY A 121 -11.46 -3.38 -1.24
N ASN A 122 -12.43 -3.25 -2.15
CA ASN A 122 -12.27 -2.59 -3.44
C ASN A 122 -13.35 -1.52 -3.70
N PRO A 123 -13.36 -0.41 -2.94
CA PRO A 123 -14.17 0.75 -3.28
C PRO A 123 -13.74 1.28 -4.65
N HIS A 124 -14.70 1.61 -5.51
CA HIS A 124 -14.43 2.10 -6.86
C HIS A 124 -15.49 3.08 -7.31
N VAL A 125 -15.10 3.95 -8.24
CA VAL A 125 -16.00 4.90 -8.87
C VAL A 125 -16.35 4.44 -10.28
N HIS A 126 -17.62 4.54 -10.62
CA HIS A 126 -18.13 4.56 -11.97
C HIS A 126 -18.38 6.01 -12.40
N ILE A 127 -17.84 6.44 -13.53
CA ILE A 127 -18.02 7.78 -14.09
C ILE A 127 -18.59 7.64 -15.51
N LEU A 128 -19.72 8.25 -15.76
CA LEU A 128 -20.41 8.27 -17.04
C LEU A 128 -20.41 9.70 -17.60
N LEU A 129 -19.82 9.85 -18.77
CA LEU A 129 -19.60 11.11 -19.44
C LEU A 129 -20.42 11.19 -20.73
N THR A 130 -21.02 12.34 -20.95
CA THR A 130 -21.69 12.68 -22.21
C THR A 130 -20.66 12.79 -23.36
N THR A 131 -21.12 12.57 -24.59
CA THR A 131 -20.23 12.59 -25.79
C THR A 131 -20.45 13.80 -26.69
N ARG A 132 -21.39 14.67 -26.32
CA ARG A 132 -21.79 15.86 -27.08
C ARG A 132 -21.65 17.09 -26.21
N LYS A 133 -21.36 18.23 -26.85
CA LYS A 133 -21.43 19.53 -26.21
C LYS A 133 -22.86 19.82 -25.77
N VAL A 134 -23.00 20.60 -24.71
CA VAL A 134 -24.29 20.99 -24.15
C VAL A 134 -24.40 22.51 -24.06
N ASN A 135 -25.56 23.06 -24.38
CA ASN A 135 -25.92 24.45 -24.14
C ASN A 135 -27.30 24.52 -23.47
N LYS A 136 -27.83 25.72 -23.25
CA LYS A 136 -29.11 25.93 -22.55
C LYS A 136 -30.31 25.23 -23.21
N SER A 137 -30.21 24.86 -24.48
CA SER A 137 -31.23 24.15 -25.26
C SER A 137 -30.99 22.64 -25.34
N GLY A 138 -29.94 22.12 -24.71
CA GLY A 138 -29.63 20.70 -24.66
C GLY A 138 -28.37 20.30 -25.44
N PHE A 139 -28.33 19.05 -25.91
CA PHE A 139 -27.16 18.49 -26.58
C PHE A 139 -27.04 18.95 -28.03
N THR A 140 -25.81 19.26 -28.44
CA THR A 140 -25.47 19.78 -29.76
C THR A 140 -24.52 18.81 -30.49
N ASP A 141 -23.40 19.31 -30.99
CA ASP A 141 -22.44 18.56 -31.77
C ASP A 141 -21.66 17.56 -30.92
N LYS A 142 -21.25 16.48 -31.60
CA LYS A 142 -20.42 15.44 -31.01
C LYS A 142 -18.98 15.91 -30.93
N GLU A 143 -18.42 15.92 -29.72
CA GLU A 143 -17.04 16.34 -29.52
C GLU A 143 -16.11 15.13 -29.63
N ARG A 144 -15.26 15.14 -30.66
CA ARG A 144 -14.40 14.00 -31.00
C ARG A 144 -13.06 14.04 -30.29
N SER A 145 -12.55 15.24 -29.98
CA SER A 145 -11.29 15.44 -29.28
C SER A 145 -11.28 14.83 -27.86
N TRP A 146 -12.46 14.70 -27.23
CA TRP A 146 -12.61 13.97 -25.95
C TRP A 146 -12.27 12.47 -26.04
N ASN A 147 -11.96 11.93 -27.22
CA ASN A 147 -11.55 10.54 -27.42
C ASN A 147 -10.06 10.37 -27.71
N ASP A 148 -9.29 11.44 -27.64
CA ASP A 148 -7.85 11.40 -27.94
C ASP A 148 -7.09 10.57 -26.90
N LYS A 149 -6.17 9.73 -27.37
CA LYS A 149 -5.35 8.87 -26.51
C LYS A 149 -4.48 9.69 -25.55
N LYS A 150 -4.00 10.87 -25.99
CA LYS A 150 -3.21 11.78 -25.15
C LYS A 150 -4.02 12.25 -23.94
N LEU A 151 -5.27 12.67 -24.17
CA LEU A 151 -6.18 13.09 -23.12
C LEU A 151 -6.48 11.96 -22.11
N LEU A 152 -6.60 10.72 -22.60
CA LEU A 152 -6.71 9.56 -21.70
C LEU A 152 -5.48 9.39 -20.80
N MET A 153 -4.27 9.59 -21.33
CA MET A 153 -3.05 9.49 -20.50
C MET A 153 -3.00 10.61 -19.47
N GLU A 154 -3.36 11.85 -19.84
CA GLU A 154 -3.48 12.97 -18.90
C GLU A 154 -4.50 12.68 -17.79
N TRP A 155 -5.64 12.06 -18.10
CA TRP A 155 -6.61 11.67 -17.07
C TRP A 155 -6.08 10.60 -16.13
N ARG A 156 -5.30 9.64 -16.64
CA ARG A 156 -4.70 8.58 -15.81
C ARG A 156 -3.65 9.16 -14.87
N GLU A 157 -2.80 10.05 -15.37
CA GLU A 157 -1.80 10.77 -14.59
C GLU A 157 -2.45 11.60 -13.49
N ARG A 158 -3.42 12.45 -13.85
CA ARG A 158 -4.15 13.28 -12.87
C ARG A 158 -4.86 12.45 -11.80
N TRP A 159 -5.44 11.32 -12.17
CA TRP A 159 -6.07 10.42 -11.19
C TRP A 159 -5.06 9.93 -10.15
N ALA A 160 -3.85 9.54 -10.58
CA ALA A 160 -2.79 9.11 -9.68
C ALA A 160 -2.31 10.26 -8.79
N ASP A 161 -2.06 11.44 -9.35
CA ASP A 161 -1.62 12.63 -8.59
C ASP A 161 -2.60 12.98 -7.47
N TRP A 162 -3.89 12.89 -7.77
CA TRP A 162 -4.95 13.24 -6.85
C TRP A 162 -5.17 12.22 -5.76
N CYS A 163 -5.12 10.93 -6.11
CA CYS A 163 -5.03 9.86 -5.13
C CYS A 163 -3.85 10.11 -4.18
N ASN A 164 -2.67 10.40 -4.74
CA ASN A 164 -1.44 10.60 -3.95
C ASN A 164 -1.51 11.84 -3.06
N HIS A 165 -2.09 12.94 -3.53
CA HIS A 165 -2.28 14.15 -2.73
C HIS A 165 -3.13 13.88 -1.48
N LYS A 166 -4.22 13.12 -1.62
CA LYS A 166 -5.04 12.73 -0.47
C LYS A 166 -4.34 11.69 0.41
N LEU A 167 -3.68 10.70 -0.18
CA LEU A 167 -2.97 9.65 0.55
C LEU A 167 -1.82 10.20 1.40
N TYR A 168 -1.14 11.26 0.95
CA TYR A 168 -0.02 11.88 1.66
C TYR A 168 -0.30 12.17 3.15
N PHE A 169 -1.54 12.51 3.49
CA PHE A 169 -1.93 12.88 4.85
C PHE A 169 -2.35 11.69 5.74
N VAL A 170 -2.58 10.51 5.17
CA VAL A 170 -3.18 9.38 5.89
C VAL A 170 -2.49 8.04 5.68
N SER A 171 -1.55 7.94 4.73
CA SER A 171 -0.88 6.68 4.39
C SER A 171 0.44 6.91 3.63
N ASP A 172 1.36 5.97 3.75
CA ASP A 172 2.56 5.90 2.89
C ASP A 172 2.28 5.27 1.52
N ALA A 173 1.09 4.69 1.31
CA ALA A 173 0.71 4.10 0.03
C ALA A 173 0.67 5.15 -1.09
N ARG A 174 1.12 4.77 -2.30
CA ARG A 174 1.09 5.63 -3.49
C ARG A 174 0.55 4.86 -4.69
N VAL A 175 -0.13 5.58 -5.57
CA VAL A 175 -0.68 5.11 -6.84
C VAL A 175 0.17 5.67 -7.97
N ASP A 176 0.51 4.82 -8.94
CA ASP A 176 1.19 5.25 -10.17
C ASP A 176 0.36 4.78 -11.38
N HIS A 177 0.19 5.68 -12.34
CA HIS A 177 -0.65 5.46 -13.52
C HIS A 177 0.04 4.62 -14.61
N ARG A 178 1.37 4.55 -14.55
CA ARG A 178 2.25 3.84 -15.47
C ARG A 178 2.24 2.34 -15.16
N SER A 179 2.59 1.53 -16.14
CA SER A 179 2.79 0.10 -15.94
C SER A 179 4.01 -0.18 -15.05
N TYR A 180 4.07 -1.37 -14.43
CA TYR A 180 5.26 -1.80 -13.68
C TYR A 180 6.54 -1.70 -14.52
N LYS A 181 6.46 -2.05 -15.81
CA LYS A 181 7.59 -1.92 -16.76
C LYS A 181 8.07 -0.48 -16.90
N GLU A 182 7.17 0.48 -17.02
CA GLU A 182 7.53 1.91 -17.14
C GLU A 182 8.05 2.51 -15.82
N GLN A 183 7.71 1.89 -14.69
CA GLN A 183 8.24 2.22 -13.37
C GLN A 183 9.59 1.54 -13.07
N GLY A 184 10.02 0.58 -13.91
CA GLY A 184 11.21 -0.23 -13.64
C GLY A 184 11.01 -1.29 -12.56
N ILE A 185 9.77 -1.66 -12.24
CA ILE A 185 9.43 -2.67 -11.24
C ILE A 185 9.37 -4.04 -11.91
N ASP A 186 10.15 -5.00 -11.41
CA ASP A 186 10.19 -6.37 -11.93
C ASP A 186 9.04 -7.23 -11.40
N ARG A 187 7.81 -6.75 -11.55
CA ARG A 187 6.59 -7.48 -11.16
C ARG A 187 5.67 -7.64 -12.36
N LEU A 188 4.99 -8.78 -12.42
CA LEU A 188 4.03 -9.09 -13.46
C LEU A 188 2.63 -8.58 -13.08
N PRO A 189 1.93 -7.86 -13.98
CA PRO A 189 0.56 -7.44 -13.73
C PRO A 189 -0.39 -8.64 -13.80
N GLN A 190 -1.38 -8.67 -12.89
CA GLN A 190 -2.45 -9.67 -12.93
C GLN A 190 -3.45 -9.36 -14.07
N ILE A 191 -4.20 -10.39 -14.48
CA ILE A 191 -5.21 -10.28 -15.53
C ILE A 191 -6.58 -10.11 -14.91
N HIS A 192 -7.40 -9.22 -15.48
CA HIS A 192 -8.80 -9.07 -15.07
C HIS A 192 -9.59 -10.36 -15.33
N LEU A 193 -10.17 -10.93 -14.28
CA LEU A 193 -10.90 -12.20 -14.34
C LEU A 193 -12.27 -12.05 -15.04
N GLY A 194 -13.00 -10.98 -14.74
CA GLY A 194 -14.39 -10.79 -15.15
C GLY A 194 -15.39 -11.46 -14.21
N VAL A 195 -16.65 -11.01 -14.27
CA VAL A 195 -17.72 -11.40 -13.33
C VAL A 195 -17.99 -12.90 -13.32
N GLU A 196 -18.05 -13.52 -14.49
CA GLU A 196 -18.32 -14.95 -14.67
C GLU A 196 -17.23 -15.81 -14.01
N VAL A 197 -15.96 -15.50 -14.29
CA VAL A 197 -14.81 -16.20 -13.71
C VAL A 197 -14.79 -16.04 -12.19
N CYS A 198 -15.02 -14.83 -11.69
CA CYS A 198 -15.12 -14.60 -10.24
C CYS A 198 -16.30 -15.35 -9.61
N ALA A 199 -17.41 -15.56 -10.32
CA ALA A 199 -18.55 -16.32 -9.82
C ALA A 199 -18.25 -17.83 -9.76
N VAL A 200 -17.53 -18.36 -10.76
CA VAL A 200 -17.06 -19.75 -10.76
C VAL A 200 -16.04 -19.99 -9.64
N GLU A 201 -15.05 -19.10 -9.46
CA GLU A 201 -14.05 -19.26 -8.39
C GLU A 201 -14.66 -19.12 -7.00
N ARG A 202 -15.68 -18.27 -6.81
CA ARG A 202 -16.42 -18.17 -5.53
C ARG A 202 -17.14 -19.46 -5.14
N LYS A 203 -17.47 -20.32 -6.11
CA LYS A 203 -18.04 -21.66 -5.85
C LYS A 203 -16.97 -22.71 -5.54
N GLY A 204 -15.69 -22.32 -5.44
CA GLY A 204 -14.58 -23.20 -5.12
C GLY A 204 -13.87 -23.82 -6.34
N PHE A 205 -14.32 -23.53 -7.56
CA PHE A 205 -13.71 -24.08 -8.77
C PHE A 205 -12.50 -23.26 -9.22
N LYS A 206 -11.44 -23.93 -9.66
CA LYS A 206 -10.26 -23.26 -10.24
C LYS A 206 -10.47 -23.03 -11.73
N THR A 207 -10.22 -21.81 -12.19
CA THR A 207 -10.26 -21.44 -13.60
C THR A 207 -8.86 -21.23 -14.17
N ASP A 208 -8.71 -21.29 -15.49
CA ASP A 208 -7.42 -21.04 -16.15
C ASP A 208 -6.91 -19.62 -15.90
N LYS A 209 -7.79 -18.62 -15.98
CA LYS A 209 -7.44 -17.23 -15.68
C LYS A 209 -7.04 -17.06 -14.21
N GLY A 210 -7.78 -17.65 -13.27
CA GLY A 210 -7.42 -17.60 -11.86
C GLY A 210 -6.11 -18.33 -11.55
N ASN A 211 -5.84 -19.46 -12.20
CA ASN A 211 -4.58 -20.18 -12.11
C ASN A 211 -3.41 -19.34 -12.64
N LYS A 212 -3.63 -18.59 -13.72
CA LYS A 212 -2.64 -17.64 -14.24
C LYS A 212 -2.35 -16.52 -13.23
N ASN A 213 -3.36 -15.92 -12.61
CA ASN A 213 -3.15 -14.92 -11.56
C ASN A 213 -2.47 -15.49 -10.31
N ARG A 214 -2.77 -16.73 -9.92
CA ARG A 214 -2.05 -17.44 -8.85
C ARG A 214 -0.56 -17.59 -9.15
N ARG A 215 -0.21 -17.98 -10.38
CA ARG A 215 1.20 -18.06 -10.83
C ARG A 215 1.89 -16.70 -10.83
N ILE A 216 1.21 -15.65 -11.31
CA ILE A 216 1.72 -14.28 -11.29
C ILE A 216 1.99 -13.82 -9.86
N ARG A 217 1.07 -14.05 -8.91
CA ARG A 217 1.29 -13.72 -7.49
C ARG A 217 2.50 -14.44 -6.92
N ARG A 218 2.63 -15.74 -7.19
CA ARG A 218 3.79 -16.52 -6.73
C ARG A 218 5.11 -15.93 -7.24
N HIS A 219 5.19 -15.63 -8.54
CA HIS A 219 6.37 -15.02 -9.12
C HIS A 219 6.68 -13.63 -8.53
N ASN A 220 5.66 -12.78 -8.35
CA ASN A 220 5.87 -11.46 -7.74
C ASN A 220 6.37 -11.57 -6.29
N LEU A 221 5.93 -12.58 -5.53
CA LEU A 221 6.46 -12.85 -4.19
C LEU A 221 7.91 -13.34 -4.25
N GLU A 222 8.28 -14.17 -5.22
CA GLU A 222 9.67 -14.61 -5.43
C GLU A 222 10.59 -13.41 -5.70
N VAL A 223 10.14 -12.43 -6.50
CA VAL A 223 10.89 -11.19 -6.74
C VAL A 223 11.01 -10.35 -5.46
N GLU A 224 9.92 -10.15 -4.72
CA GLU A 224 9.93 -9.38 -3.47
C GLU A 224 10.83 -10.03 -2.40
N ILE A 225 10.84 -11.36 -2.31
CA ILE A 225 11.75 -12.10 -1.42
C ILE A 225 13.21 -11.81 -1.80
N ALA A 226 13.56 -11.89 -3.08
CA ALA A 226 14.92 -11.62 -3.54
C ALA A 226 15.37 -10.17 -3.25
N GLU A 227 14.47 -9.19 -3.44
CA GLU A 227 14.73 -7.79 -3.09
C GLU A 227 15.00 -7.61 -1.59
N LEU A 228 14.17 -8.21 -0.74
CA LEU A 228 14.33 -8.15 0.72
C LEU A 228 15.59 -8.88 1.20
N GLU A 229 15.93 -10.01 0.60
CA GLU A 229 17.18 -10.73 0.90
C GLU A 229 18.41 -9.89 0.58
N GLN A 230 18.39 -9.14 -0.53
CA GLN A 230 19.47 -8.21 -0.87
C GLN A 230 19.55 -7.05 0.13
N GLN A 231 18.41 -6.43 0.49
CA GLN A 231 18.40 -5.37 1.49
C GLN A 231 18.90 -5.85 2.87
N MET A 232 18.49 -7.05 3.29
CA MET A 232 18.99 -7.67 4.51
C MET A 232 20.49 -7.95 4.44
N HIS A 233 21.01 -8.36 3.28
CA HIS A 233 22.43 -8.55 3.07
C HIS A 233 23.20 -7.24 3.23
N ASP A 234 22.73 -6.17 2.60
CA ASP A 234 23.36 -4.85 2.63
C ASP A 234 23.38 -4.29 4.06
N LEU A 235 22.25 -4.34 4.77
CA LEU A 235 22.15 -3.93 6.18
C LEU A 235 23.09 -4.73 7.09
N ARG A 236 23.20 -6.05 6.87
CA ARG A 236 24.14 -6.90 7.65
C ARG A 236 25.60 -6.54 7.35
N SER A 237 25.91 -6.18 6.11
CA SER A 237 27.25 -5.73 5.71
C SER A 237 27.62 -4.40 6.38
N GLU A 238 26.69 -3.45 6.35
CA GLU A 238 26.84 -2.14 7.02
C GLU A 238 27.01 -2.30 8.52
N HIS A 239 26.12 -3.05 9.18
CA HIS A 239 26.22 -3.32 10.61
C HIS A 239 27.54 -3.98 11.00
N LYS A 240 28.03 -4.94 10.20
CA LYS A 240 29.33 -5.58 10.44
C LYS A 240 30.48 -4.57 10.35
N LYS A 241 30.44 -3.68 9.36
CA LYS A 241 31.44 -2.63 9.18
C LYS A 241 31.45 -1.68 10.37
N GLU A 242 30.29 -1.14 10.77
CA GLU A 242 30.17 -0.26 11.93
C GLU A 242 30.66 -0.92 13.21
N THR A 243 30.35 -2.21 13.41
CA THR A 243 30.81 -2.99 14.57
C THR A 243 32.33 -3.10 14.59
N ILE A 244 32.96 -3.42 13.44
CA ILE A 244 34.42 -3.47 13.33
C ILE A 244 35.03 -2.10 13.61
N ASP A 245 34.54 -1.04 12.94
CA ASP A 245 35.06 0.32 13.10
C ASP A 245 34.96 0.79 14.57
N TYR A 246 33.87 0.45 15.26
CA TYR A 246 33.68 0.71 16.70
C TYR A 246 34.70 -0.03 17.57
N ILE A 247 34.85 -1.36 17.38
CA ILE A 247 35.82 -2.16 18.15
C ILE A 247 37.24 -1.62 17.92
N GLU A 248 37.64 -1.43 16.66
CA GLU A 248 39.00 -1.00 16.30
C GLU A 248 39.34 0.38 16.88
N SER A 249 38.36 1.30 16.92
CA SER A 249 38.51 2.62 17.52
C SER A 249 38.73 2.56 19.04
N ASN A 250 38.06 1.64 19.74
CA ASN A 250 38.14 1.52 21.20
C ASN A 250 39.37 0.72 21.68
N ILE A 251 39.78 -0.32 20.94
CA ILE A 251 40.94 -1.14 21.33
C ILE A 251 42.26 -0.63 20.72
N GLY A 252 42.20 0.24 19.70
CA GLY A 252 43.37 0.84 19.07
C GLY A 252 44.18 -0.11 18.17
N CYS A 253 43.58 -1.21 17.70
CA CYS A 253 44.17 -2.13 16.73
C CYS A 253 43.09 -2.78 15.87
N LYS A 254 43.50 -3.44 14.77
CA LYS A 254 42.56 -4.16 13.91
C LYS A 254 41.90 -5.32 14.66
N VAL A 255 40.65 -5.64 14.34
CA VAL A 255 39.94 -6.81 14.91
C VAL A 255 40.69 -8.11 14.58
N ALA A 256 41.31 -8.19 13.39
CA ALA A 256 42.17 -9.33 13.02
C ALA A 256 43.39 -9.50 13.96
N ASP A 257 43.81 -8.42 14.61
CA ASP A 257 44.91 -8.35 15.57
C ASP A 257 44.43 -8.34 17.03
N ALA A 258 43.13 -8.60 17.26
CA ALA A 258 42.54 -8.72 18.59
C ALA A 258 42.49 -10.19 19.06
N PHE A 259 42.58 -10.37 20.37
CA PHE A 259 42.33 -11.59 21.10
C PHE A 259 40.96 -11.48 21.77
N THR A 260 40.13 -12.50 21.61
CA THR A 260 38.76 -12.53 22.12
C THR A 260 38.66 -13.40 23.37
N ILE A 261 37.94 -12.90 24.37
CA ILE A 261 37.62 -13.62 25.60
C ILE A 261 36.12 -13.90 25.62
N HIS A 262 35.77 -15.17 25.91
CA HIS A 262 34.40 -15.63 26.03
C HIS A 262 34.11 -16.06 27.47
N ASP A 263 33.05 -15.52 28.06
CA ASP A 263 32.54 -15.89 29.38
C ASP A 263 31.07 -15.42 29.49
N LYS A 264 30.44 -15.65 30.64
CA LYS A 264 29.11 -15.09 30.93
C LYS A 264 29.18 -13.57 30.93
N ARG A 265 28.10 -12.92 30.48
CA ARG A 265 27.97 -11.45 30.46
C ARG A 265 28.42 -10.78 31.76
N SER A 266 27.91 -11.24 32.90
CA SER A 266 28.23 -10.66 34.21
C SER A 266 29.72 -10.74 34.57
N VAL A 267 30.43 -11.73 34.02
CA VAL A 267 31.88 -11.91 34.21
C VAL A 267 32.66 -11.00 33.27
N LEU A 268 32.26 -10.94 32.00
CA LEU A 268 32.91 -10.08 31.01
C LEU A 268 32.78 -8.58 31.35
N GLU A 269 31.63 -8.15 31.86
CA GLU A 269 31.42 -6.76 32.33
C GLU A 269 32.36 -6.41 33.49
N GLN A 270 32.68 -7.37 34.36
CA GLN A 270 33.65 -7.18 35.42
C GLN A 270 35.09 -7.14 34.87
N TYR A 271 35.39 -7.99 33.90
CA TYR A 271 36.71 -8.05 33.26
C TYR A 271 37.03 -6.79 32.50
N GLU A 272 36.08 -6.25 31.74
CA GLU A 272 36.22 -4.99 31.03
C GLU A 272 36.58 -3.85 32.00
N LYS A 273 35.78 -3.64 33.04
CA LYS A 273 36.04 -2.63 34.08
C LYS A 273 37.40 -2.80 34.74
N TYR A 274 37.76 -4.05 35.06
CA TYR A 274 39.05 -4.34 35.68
C TYR A 274 40.21 -4.02 34.73
N LEU A 275 40.16 -4.48 33.48
CA LEU A 275 41.21 -4.22 32.49
C LEU A 275 41.37 -2.72 32.17
N HIS A 276 40.27 -1.99 31.99
CA HIS A 276 40.29 -0.54 31.82
C HIS A 276 40.98 0.16 33.01
N SER A 277 40.69 -0.25 34.25
CA SER A 277 41.33 0.33 35.43
C SER A 277 42.84 0.05 35.56
N ARG A 278 43.40 -0.82 34.69
CA ARG A 278 44.85 -1.09 34.58
C ARG A 278 45.42 -0.59 33.24
N ASN A 279 44.69 0.29 32.55
CA ASN A 279 45.06 0.86 31.26
C ASN A 279 45.31 -0.21 30.17
N ILE A 280 44.55 -1.31 30.22
CA ILE A 280 44.49 -2.28 29.12
C ILE A 280 43.31 -1.90 28.21
N PRO A 281 43.55 -1.54 26.94
CA PRO A 281 42.48 -1.34 25.97
C PRO A 281 41.70 -2.65 25.80
N CYS A 282 40.38 -2.57 25.96
CA CYS A 282 39.48 -3.67 25.67
C CYS A 282 38.07 -3.14 25.38
N GLU A 283 37.26 -3.94 24.69
CA GLU A 283 35.88 -3.60 24.36
C GLU A 283 34.98 -4.84 24.46
N LEU A 284 33.92 -4.75 25.26
CA LEU A 284 32.89 -5.79 25.35
C LEU A 284 31.80 -5.57 24.30
N ILE A 285 31.62 -6.56 23.43
CA ILE A 285 30.58 -6.57 22.41
C ILE A 285 29.53 -7.63 22.74
N PHE A 286 28.27 -7.28 22.51
CA PHE A 286 27.11 -8.17 22.59
C PHE A 286 26.45 -8.26 21.22
N TYR A 287 26.39 -9.47 20.65
CA TYR A 287 25.79 -9.68 19.32
C TYR A 287 24.31 -10.07 19.41
N ASN A 288 23.93 -10.79 20.47
CA ASN A 288 22.57 -11.17 20.81
C ASN A 288 22.50 -11.51 22.31
N GLU A 289 21.33 -11.93 22.81
CA GLU A 289 21.11 -12.19 24.24
C GLU A 289 22.10 -13.18 24.88
N ASP A 290 22.69 -14.08 24.08
CA ASP A 290 23.54 -15.18 24.57
C ASP A 290 25.00 -15.11 24.11
N LYS A 291 25.36 -14.19 23.20
CA LYS A 291 26.71 -14.12 22.60
C LYS A 291 27.41 -12.81 22.95
N TYR A 292 28.40 -12.93 23.83
CA TYR A 292 29.24 -11.84 24.32
C TYR A 292 30.72 -12.14 24.06
N GLU A 293 31.47 -11.12 23.68
CA GLU A 293 32.89 -11.23 23.34
C GLU A 293 33.63 -9.98 23.86
N LEU A 294 34.66 -10.19 24.67
CA LEU A 294 35.55 -9.11 25.10
C LEU A 294 36.81 -9.12 24.23
N PHE A 295 37.01 -8.04 23.48
CA PHE A 295 38.15 -7.85 22.59
C PHE A 295 39.29 -7.17 23.32
N VAL A 296 40.51 -7.69 23.17
CA VAL A 296 41.75 -7.12 23.72
C VAL A 296 42.83 -7.15 22.64
N PRO A 297 43.68 -6.13 22.46
CA PRO A 297 44.78 -6.21 21.50
C PRO A 297 45.68 -7.43 21.76
N LYS A 298 46.04 -8.20 20.71
CA LYS A 298 46.95 -9.37 20.85
C LYS A 298 48.28 -9.00 21.50
N SER A 299 48.77 -7.78 21.25
CA SER A 299 50.00 -7.24 21.87
C SER A 299 49.91 -7.11 23.40
N LYS A 300 48.70 -7.10 23.97
CA LYS A 300 48.43 -7.03 25.40
C LYS A 300 47.88 -8.34 25.98
N ARG A 301 47.80 -9.41 25.17
CA ARG A 301 47.15 -10.68 25.54
C ARG A 301 47.69 -11.25 26.84
N ASP A 302 49.00 -11.48 26.94
CA ASP A 302 49.58 -12.18 28.10
C ASP A 302 49.40 -11.36 29.38
N MET A 303 49.53 -10.04 29.28
CA MET A 303 49.29 -9.11 30.38
C MET A 303 47.82 -9.15 30.82
N ALA A 304 46.87 -9.09 29.89
CA ALA A 304 45.45 -9.18 30.20
C ALA A 304 45.08 -10.53 30.83
N VAL A 305 45.56 -11.65 30.27
CA VAL A 305 45.31 -12.99 30.81
C VAL A 305 45.86 -13.14 32.23
N ASN A 306 47.06 -12.63 32.51
CA ASN A 306 47.66 -12.68 33.84
C ASN A 306 46.88 -11.82 34.85
N LEU A 307 46.46 -10.61 34.46
CA LEU A 307 45.60 -9.75 35.28
C LEU A 307 44.26 -10.39 35.59
N LEU A 308 43.62 -11.02 34.61
CA LEU A 308 42.34 -11.70 34.82
C LEU A 308 42.47 -12.97 35.69
N LYS A 309 43.61 -13.68 35.63
CA LYS A 309 43.90 -14.77 36.57
C LYS A 309 44.04 -14.26 38.00
N GLN A 310 44.75 -13.13 38.20
CA GLN A 310 44.86 -12.50 39.53
C GLN A 310 43.48 -12.05 40.04
N PHE A 311 42.67 -11.43 39.18
CA PHE A 311 41.30 -11.03 39.50
C PHE A 311 40.45 -12.23 39.94
N ARG A 312 40.49 -13.35 39.21
CA ARG A 312 39.79 -14.59 39.60
C ARG A 312 40.25 -15.12 40.95
N ASN A 313 41.55 -15.14 41.22
CA ASN A 313 42.08 -15.64 42.49
C ASN A 313 41.66 -14.75 43.68
N GLN A 314 41.72 -13.43 43.51
CA GLN A 314 41.29 -12.47 44.54
C GLN A 314 39.78 -12.58 44.83
N TYR A 315 38.95 -12.79 43.81
CA TYR A 315 37.50 -12.95 44.01
C TYR A 315 37.11 -14.34 44.54
N CYS A 316 37.82 -15.43 44.18
CA CYS A 316 37.61 -16.75 44.78
C CYS A 316 38.03 -16.83 46.26
N GLU A 317 38.96 -15.97 46.72
CA GLU A 317 39.31 -15.85 48.13
C GLU A 317 38.25 -15.06 48.93
N MET A 318 37.49 -14.17 48.28
CA MET A 318 36.39 -13.41 48.91
C MET A 318 35.09 -14.24 49.08
N ASP A 319 34.80 -15.16 48.16
CA ASP A 319 33.62 -16.07 48.27
C ASP A 319 33.81 -17.21 49.29
N ASN A 320 35.04 -17.45 49.78
CA ASN A 320 35.36 -18.49 50.77
C ASN A 320 35.46 -17.96 52.22
N GLN A 321 35.07 -16.71 52.49
CA GLN A 321 34.89 -16.24 53.87
C GLN A 321 33.49 -16.62 54.38
N PRO A 322 33.35 -17.31 55.54
CA PRO A 322 32.05 -17.71 56.05
C PRO A 322 31.25 -16.47 56.47
N ASN A 323 30.23 -16.12 55.71
CA ASN A 323 29.38 -14.99 56.02
C ASN A 323 28.34 -15.39 57.09
N THR A 324 28.69 -15.17 58.36
CA THR A 324 27.80 -15.29 59.51
C THR A 324 26.83 -14.11 59.50
N GLN A 325 25.68 -14.26 58.83
CA GLN A 325 24.47 -13.47 59.14
C GLN A 325 23.24 -14.19 58.57
N GLN A 326 22.62 -15.01 59.42
CA GLN A 326 21.22 -15.43 59.28
C GLN A 326 20.29 -14.24 59.44
N LEU A 327 19.22 -14.18 58.63
CA LEU A 327 17.84 -13.74 58.97
C LEU A 327 16.99 -13.63 57.67
N PRO A 328 15.64 -13.70 57.73
CA PRO A 328 14.86 -14.91 57.80
C PRO A 328 13.98 -15.13 56.55
N ILE A 329 13.43 -16.34 56.46
CA ILE A 329 12.49 -16.84 55.45
C ILE A 329 11.26 -15.91 55.33
N SER A 330 10.97 -15.43 54.11
CA SER A 330 9.72 -14.75 53.77
C SER A 330 8.91 -15.55 52.74
N GLN A 331 7.60 -15.54 52.98
CA GLN A 331 6.59 -16.50 52.55
C GLN A 331 6.11 -16.28 51.11
N LYS A 332 5.82 -17.38 50.40
CA LYS A 332 5.09 -17.39 49.12
C LYS A 332 3.69 -16.78 49.29
N LYS A 333 3.27 -15.94 48.35
CA LYS A 333 1.85 -15.64 48.05
C LYS A 333 1.57 -15.69 46.54
N PRO A 334 0.30 -15.96 46.14
CA PRO A 334 -0.03 -16.85 45.03
C PRO A 334 -0.20 -16.16 43.68
N LYS A 335 -0.10 -16.97 42.61
CA LYS A 335 -0.41 -16.61 41.23
C LYS A 335 -1.89 -16.21 41.10
N HIS A 336 -2.16 -14.97 40.68
CA HIS A 336 -3.43 -14.63 40.04
C HIS A 336 -3.40 -15.06 38.58
N ARG A 337 -4.48 -15.74 38.18
CA ARG A 337 -4.73 -16.25 36.84
C ARG A 337 -5.80 -15.35 36.24
N ILE A 338 -5.47 -14.61 35.18
CA ILE A 338 -6.38 -14.22 34.11
C ILE A 338 -5.63 -14.47 32.81
#